data_AF-A0A3M6USJ5-F1
#
_entry.id   AF-A0A3M6USJ5-F1
#
_cell.length_a   1.000
_cell.length_b   1.000
_cell.length_c   1.000
_cell.angle_alpha   90.00
_cell.angle_beta   90.00
_cell.angle_gamma   90.00
#
_symmetry.space_group_name_H-M   'P 1'
#
loop_
_entity.id
_entity.type
_entity.pdbx_description
1 polymer ?
#
loop_
_entity_poly.entity_id
_entity_poly.type
_entity_poly.pdbx_seq_one_letter_code
_entity_poly.pdbx_strand_id
1 'polypeptide(L)'
;ISTKISSQVIASLKLYSLLQYPSSEPCRNLEFTATRRYKGKRLTNHVLRIADVEDQEICEMQCFIENNCFSYNIMTRSDSDKQRCELNNATHEGHERDLKTDTDYVYQAAESRCSSSPCSNNATCQTGFTEREYRCLFPEGYTGLNCRKDREKILTIC
;
A
#
# COMPACT_ATOMS: atom_id res chain seq x y z
N ILE A 1 -27.75 34.16 22.72
CA ILE A 1 -28.39 32.81 22.78
C ILE A 1 -27.48 31.86 22.02
N SER A 2 -26.62 31.14 22.74
CA SER A 2 -25.66 30.21 22.14
C SER A 2 -26.30 28.83 22.10
N THR A 3 -26.83 28.44 20.95
CA THR A 3 -27.49 27.14 20.79
C THR A 3 -26.42 26.04 20.79
N LYS A 4 -26.29 25.31 21.89
CA LYS A 4 -25.47 24.09 21.98
C LYS A 4 -26.11 23.03 21.10
N ILE A 5 -25.48 22.71 19.97
CA ILE A 5 -25.89 21.60 19.11
C ILE A 5 -25.42 20.30 19.76
N SER A 6 -26.34 19.35 19.98
CA SER A 6 -26.08 18.05 20.61
C SER A 6 -25.04 17.23 19.82
N SER A 7 -24.12 16.54 20.51
CA SER A 7 -23.11 15.65 19.90
C SER A 7 -23.72 14.56 19.01
N GLN A 8 -24.97 14.17 19.26
CA GLN A 8 -25.70 13.22 18.41
C GLN A 8 -26.02 13.80 17.03
N VAL A 9 -26.32 15.11 16.94
CA VAL A 9 -26.62 15.81 15.67
C VAL A 9 -25.34 16.00 14.83
N ILE A 10 -24.19 16.23 15.47
CA ILE A 10 -22.88 16.30 14.81
C ILE A 10 -22.48 14.93 14.22
N ALA A 11 -22.75 13.85 14.95
CA ALA A 11 -22.48 12.49 14.47
C ALA A 11 -23.33 12.13 13.23
N SER A 12 -24.61 12.52 13.22
CA SER A 12 -25.50 12.32 12.06
C SER A 12 -25.09 13.12 10.83
N LEU A 13 -24.62 14.37 11.00
CA LEU A 13 -24.13 15.21 9.89
C LEU A 13 -22.79 14.71 9.33
N LYS A 14 -21.88 14.22 10.19
CA LYS A 14 -20.64 13.58 9.73
C LYS A 14 -20.93 12.29 8.95
N LEU A 15 -21.91 11.49 9.39
CA LEU A 15 -22.34 10.29 8.66
C LEU A 15 -22.97 10.65 7.30
N TYR A 16 -23.74 11.74 7.22
CA TYR A 16 -24.32 12.21 5.96
C TYR A 16 -23.27 12.78 4.99
N SER A 17 -22.23 13.46 5.50
CA SER A 17 -21.12 13.96 4.67
C SER A 17 -20.25 12.84 4.07
N LEU A 18 -20.23 11.66 4.69
CA LEU A 18 -19.54 10.48 4.18
C LEU A 18 -20.33 9.74 3.09
N LEU A 19 -21.64 9.98 2.98
CA LEU A 19 -22.53 9.33 2.00
C LEU A 19 -22.69 10.11 0.69
N GLN A 20 -22.03 11.26 0.53
CA GLN A 20 -22.16 12.13 -0.65
C GLN A 20 -20.84 12.42 -1.40
N TYR A 21 -19.71 11.88 -0.96
CA TYR A 21 -18.47 11.96 -1.73
C TYR A 21 -18.30 10.64 -2.51
N PRO A 22 -18.44 10.62 -3.85
CA PRO A 22 -17.84 9.54 -4.60
C PRO A 22 -16.35 9.56 -4.24
N SER A 23 -15.82 8.47 -3.71
CA SER A 23 -14.37 8.37 -3.55
C SER A 23 -13.77 8.49 -4.95
N SER A 24 -13.23 9.65 -5.28
CA SER A 24 -12.44 9.85 -6.49
C SER A 24 -11.15 9.03 -6.45
N GLU A 25 -10.87 8.37 -5.32
CA GLU A 25 -9.77 7.46 -5.16
C GLU A 25 -10.02 6.18 -5.95
N PRO A 26 -9.12 5.82 -6.88
CA PRO A 26 -9.24 4.59 -7.64
C PRO A 26 -9.22 3.38 -6.71
N CYS A 27 -10.03 2.36 -7.03
CA CYS A 27 -10.04 1.11 -6.29
C CYS A 27 -8.65 0.46 -6.30
N ARG A 28 -8.27 -0.12 -5.16
CA ARG A 28 -7.08 -0.94 -5.00
C ARG A 28 -7.46 -2.41 -5.01
N ASN A 29 -6.73 -3.21 -5.77
CA ASN A 29 -6.84 -4.66 -5.84
C ASN A 29 -5.42 -5.25 -5.84
N LEU A 30 -5.09 -6.07 -4.84
CA LEU A 30 -3.82 -6.79 -4.77
C LEU A 30 -4.06 -8.27 -4.94
N GLU A 31 -3.25 -8.91 -5.78
CA GLU A 31 -3.28 -10.34 -5.97
C GLU A 31 -2.03 -10.99 -5.37
N PHE A 32 -2.22 -11.85 -4.37
CA PHE A 32 -1.18 -12.67 -3.75
C PHE A 32 -1.31 -14.11 -4.24
N THR A 33 -0.45 -14.51 -5.18
CA THR A 33 -0.48 -15.85 -5.77
C THR A 33 0.53 -16.79 -5.10
N ALA A 34 0.20 -18.07 -5.05
CA ALA A 34 1.07 -19.09 -4.45
C ALA A 34 2.44 -19.22 -5.16
N THR A 35 2.52 -18.84 -6.44
CA THR A 35 3.76 -18.83 -7.23
C THR A 35 4.75 -17.76 -6.78
N ARG A 36 4.26 -16.71 -6.12
CA ARG A 36 5.04 -15.58 -5.58
C ARG A 36 5.27 -15.71 -4.07
N ARG A 37 5.11 -16.93 -3.55
CA ARG A 37 5.36 -17.30 -2.16
C ARG A 37 6.68 -18.03 -2.02
N TYR A 38 7.55 -17.55 -1.15
CA TYR A 38 8.86 -18.13 -0.92
C TYR A 38 9.07 -18.43 0.57
N LYS A 39 9.04 -19.72 0.91
CA LYS A 39 9.36 -20.19 2.26
C LYS A 39 10.86 -20.09 2.53
N GLY A 40 11.24 -19.74 3.74
CA GLY A 40 12.64 -19.59 4.15
C GLY A 40 13.33 -18.41 3.46
N LYS A 41 12.55 -17.41 3.06
CA LYS A 41 13.01 -16.20 2.40
C LYS A 41 12.44 -14.98 3.12
N ARG A 42 13.23 -13.90 3.09
CA ARG A 42 12.88 -12.61 3.66
C ARG A 42 13.45 -11.50 2.79
N LEU A 43 12.61 -10.57 2.36
CA LEU A 43 13.06 -9.37 1.68
C LEU A 43 13.56 -8.37 2.72
N THR A 44 14.79 -7.89 2.56
CA THR A 44 15.47 -6.99 3.51
C THR A 44 15.67 -5.61 2.89
N ASN A 45 15.91 -4.58 3.70
CA ASN A 45 16.11 -3.17 3.28
C ASN A 45 14.90 -2.44 2.69
N HIS A 46 13.77 -3.13 2.48
CA HIS A 46 12.54 -2.58 1.90
C HIS A 46 11.38 -2.47 2.88
N VAL A 47 11.62 -2.71 4.17
CA VAL A 47 10.58 -2.72 5.22
C VAL A 47 10.04 -1.31 5.44
N LEU A 48 8.75 -1.14 5.16
CA LEU A 48 7.97 0.07 5.43
C LEU A 48 7.48 0.12 6.87
N ARG A 49 6.91 -1.00 7.33
CA ARG A 49 6.19 -1.07 8.59
C ARG A 49 6.26 -2.49 9.14
N ILE A 50 6.28 -2.58 10.46
CA ILE A 50 6.20 -3.83 11.20
C ILE A 50 4.87 -3.83 11.96
N ALA A 51 4.19 -4.97 11.95
CA ALA A 51 2.97 -5.22 12.70
C ALA A 51 3.03 -6.59 13.39
N ASP A 52 2.42 -6.70 14.56
CA ASP A 52 2.16 -8.00 15.19
C ASP A 52 0.75 -8.44 14.82
N VAL A 53 0.64 -9.56 14.14
CA VAL A 53 -0.61 -10.05 13.52
C VAL A 53 -0.95 -11.44 14.05
N GLU A 54 -2.22 -11.82 13.97
CA GLU A 54 -2.66 -13.15 14.42
C GLU A 54 -2.20 -14.24 13.44
N ASP A 55 -2.30 -13.96 12.14
CA ASP A 55 -1.95 -14.89 11.09
C ASP A 55 -1.53 -14.18 9.78
N GLN A 56 -1.32 -14.99 8.75
CA GLN A 56 -0.95 -14.55 7.41
C GLN A 56 -2.04 -13.70 6.72
N GLU A 57 -3.32 -14.01 6.93
CA GLU A 57 -4.43 -13.29 6.29
C GLU A 57 -4.48 -11.86 6.83
N ILE A 58 -4.27 -11.67 8.13
CA ILE A 58 -4.13 -10.34 8.72
C ILE A 58 -2.92 -9.60 8.13
N CYS A 59 -1.77 -10.25 7.93
CA CYS A 59 -0.59 -9.62 7.31
C CYS A 59 -0.88 -9.15 5.87
N GLU A 60 -1.58 -9.98 5.09
CA GLU A 60 -2.06 -9.64 3.75
C GLU A 60 -3.00 -8.44 3.75
N MET A 61 -3.97 -8.41 4.67
CA MET A 61 -4.89 -7.28 4.82
C MET A 61 -4.16 -6.00 5.25
N GLN A 62 -3.17 -6.08 6.13
CA GLN A 62 -2.33 -4.93 6.49
C GLN A 62 -1.58 -4.40 5.27
N CYS A 63 -1.05 -5.28 4.41
CA CYS A 63 -0.46 -4.87 3.14
C CYS A 63 -1.50 -4.26 2.19
N PHE A 64 -2.73 -4.76 2.17
CA PHE A 64 -3.83 -4.21 1.36
C PHE A 64 -4.24 -2.79 1.80
N ILE A 65 -4.21 -2.51 3.11
CA ILE A 65 -4.55 -1.18 3.64
C ILE A 65 -3.39 -0.20 3.44
N GLU A 66 -2.15 -0.67 3.52
CA GLU A 66 -0.96 0.14 3.26
C GLU A 66 -0.75 0.34 1.75
N ASN A 67 -1.11 1.52 1.24
CA ASN A 67 -1.08 1.83 -0.19
C ASN A 67 0.32 1.66 -0.83
N ASN A 68 1.39 1.85 -0.05
CA ASN A 68 2.76 1.70 -0.50
C ASN A 68 3.28 0.26 -0.34
N CYS A 69 2.50 -0.69 0.18
CA CYS A 69 2.94 -2.06 0.39
C CYS A 69 2.83 -2.89 -0.90
N PHE A 70 3.90 -3.62 -1.22
CA PHE A 70 4.07 -4.43 -2.42
C PHE A 70 4.27 -5.91 -2.10
N SER A 71 4.81 -6.21 -0.93
CA SER A 71 5.06 -7.57 -0.44
C SER A 71 5.15 -7.55 1.08
N TYR A 72 5.13 -8.73 1.70
CA TYR A 72 5.36 -8.85 3.13
C TYR A 72 6.29 -10.01 3.47
N ASN A 73 6.95 -9.91 4.61
CA ASN A 73 7.58 -11.04 5.29
C ASN A 73 6.73 -11.38 6.51
N ILE A 74 6.44 -12.65 6.74
CA ILE A 74 5.81 -13.11 7.99
C ILE A 74 6.69 -14.13 8.68
N MET A 75 6.97 -13.89 9.96
CA MET A 75 7.76 -14.80 10.79
C MET A 75 6.91 -16.01 11.17
N THR A 76 7.36 -17.20 10.80
CA THR A 76 6.66 -18.46 11.05
C THR A 76 6.98 -19.05 12.42
N ARG A 77 8.13 -18.70 12.98
CA ARG A 77 8.58 -19.15 14.30
C ARG A 77 8.35 -18.05 15.32
N SER A 78 7.16 -18.02 15.91
CA SER A 78 6.85 -17.13 17.04
C SER A 78 6.55 -17.96 18.27
N ASP A 79 7.24 -17.66 19.38
CA ASP A 79 6.95 -18.23 20.70
C ASP A 79 5.75 -17.51 21.38
N SER A 80 5.16 -16.53 20.69
CA SER A 80 3.98 -15.79 21.13
C SER A 80 2.79 -16.06 20.22
N ASP A 81 1.57 -15.79 20.73
CA ASP A 81 0.33 -15.96 19.96
C ASP A 81 0.24 -15.05 18.72
N LYS A 82 1.17 -14.08 18.57
CA LYS A 82 1.23 -13.16 17.43
C LYS A 82 2.47 -13.41 16.58
N GLN A 83 2.32 -13.26 15.28
CA GLN A 83 3.39 -13.35 14.29
C GLN A 83 3.88 -11.96 13.91
N ARG A 84 5.19 -11.80 13.78
CA ARG A 84 5.79 -10.57 13.26
C ARG A 84 5.57 -10.51 11.74
N CYS A 85 4.89 -9.46 11.29
CA CYS A 85 4.63 -9.14 9.89
C CYS A 85 5.40 -7.88 9.48
N GLU A 86 6.21 -7.97 8.43
CA GLU A 86 6.97 -6.85 7.87
C GLU A 86 6.42 -6.50 6.49
N LEU A 87 5.79 -5.34 6.36
CA LEU A 87 5.30 -4.82 5.08
C LEU A 87 6.45 -4.16 4.32
N ASN A 88 6.56 -4.38 3.02
CA ASN A 88 7.65 -3.86 2.19
C ASN A 88 7.14 -2.98 1.04
N ASN A 89 7.91 -1.97 0.65
CA ASN A 89 7.61 -1.09 -0.50
C ASN A 89 8.12 -1.58 -1.85
N ALA A 90 8.71 -2.78 -1.88
CA ALA A 90 9.26 -3.37 -3.07
C ALA A 90 8.86 -4.84 -3.13
N THR A 91 8.97 -5.41 -4.32
CA THR A 91 9.01 -6.86 -4.50
C THR A 91 10.43 -7.28 -4.83
N HIS A 92 10.69 -8.59 -4.81
CA HIS A 92 11.97 -9.17 -5.19
C HIS A 92 12.37 -8.93 -6.65
N GLU A 93 11.44 -8.61 -7.55
CA GLU A 93 11.77 -8.21 -8.92
C GLU A 93 12.59 -6.92 -8.93
N GLY A 94 13.79 -6.99 -9.48
CA GLY A 94 14.76 -5.89 -9.45
C GLY A 94 15.51 -5.75 -8.12
N HIS A 95 15.21 -6.61 -7.14
CA HIS A 95 15.77 -6.60 -5.79
C HIS A 95 16.18 -8.02 -5.34
N GLU A 96 16.64 -8.86 -6.28
CA GLU A 96 16.93 -10.28 -6.05
C GLU A 96 18.03 -10.45 -5.00
N ARG A 97 18.96 -9.48 -4.91
CA ARG A 97 20.03 -9.46 -3.91
C ARG A 97 19.52 -9.21 -2.50
N ASP A 98 18.37 -8.55 -2.34
CA ASP A 98 17.79 -8.22 -1.04
C ASP A 98 16.84 -9.31 -0.53
N LEU A 99 16.43 -10.24 -1.40
CA LEU A 99 15.70 -11.44 -1.03
C LEU A 99 16.65 -12.47 -0.43
N LYS A 100 16.85 -12.38 0.89
CA LYS A 100 17.79 -13.22 1.63
C LYS A 100 17.16 -14.55 2.03
N THR A 101 18.00 -15.55 2.26
CA THR A 101 17.61 -16.78 2.94
C THR A 101 17.47 -16.50 4.42
N ASP A 102 16.30 -16.81 4.96
CA ASP A 102 15.97 -16.70 6.38
C ASP A 102 14.85 -17.70 6.68
N THR A 103 15.20 -18.81 7.34
CA THR A 103 14.29 -19.96 7.52
C THR A 103 13.12 -19.67 8.45
N ASP A 104 13.23 -18.61 9.27
CA ASP A 104 12.18 -18.23 10.22
C ASP A 104 11.09 -17.39 9.56
N TYR A 105 11.22 -17.08 8.26
CA TYR A 105 10.28 -16.24 7.53
C TYR A 105 9.70 -16.91 6.29
N VAL A 106 8.50 -16.45 5.93
CA VAL A 106 7.89 -16.62 4.62
C VAL A 106 7.77 -15.25 3.99
N TYR A 107 8.30 -15.10 2.78
CA TYR A 107 8.14 -13.93 1.95
C TYR A 107 7.02 -14.16 0.93
N GLN A 108 6.16 -13.16 0.73
CA GLN A 108 5.08 -13.21 -0.23
C GLN A 108 4.98 -11.87 -0.95
N ALA A 109 5.01 -11.90 -2.28
CA ALA A 109 4.87 -10.72 -3.13
C ALA A 109 3.47 -10.61 -3.74
N ALA A 110 2.94 -9.40 -3.85
CA ALA A 110 1.81 -9.13 -4.72
C ALA A 110 2.28 -9.11 -6.18
N GLU A 111 1.35 -9.28 -7.13
CA GLU A 111 1.60 -8.88 -8.51
C GLU A 111 1.76 -7.37 -8.60
N SER A 112 2.79 -6.92 -9.31
CA SER A 112 3.11 -5.50 -9.38
C SER A 112 3.63 -5.04 -10.73
N ARG A 113 2.93 -4.07 -11.31
CA ARG A 113 3.38 -3.32 -12.49
C ARG A 113 4.46 -2.29 -12.18
N CYS A 114 4.64 -1.95 -10.90
CA CYS A 114 5.63 -0.98 -10.45
C CYS A 114 7.08 -1.50 -10.56
N SER A 115 7.30 -2.82 -10.64
CA SER A 115 8.61 -3.44 -10.86
C SER A 115 9.31 -2.93 -12.14
N SER A 116 8.53 -2.58 -13.16
CA SER A 116 9.03 -2.00 -14.42
C SER A 116 9.42 -0.52 -14.31
N SER A 117 9.31 0.09 -13.13
CA SER A 117 9.54 1.52 -12.87
C SER A 117 8.79 2.44 -13.84
N PRO A 118 7.45 2.33 -13.96
CA PRO A 118 6.69 3.08 -14.95
C PRO A 118 6.59 4.58 -14.64
N CYS A 119 6.73 4.96 -13.36
CA CYS A 119 6.65 6.34 -12.89
C CYS A 119 7.96 7.09 -13.12
N SER A 120 7.87 8.30 -13.67
CA SER A 120 9.04 9.17 -13.93
C SER A 120 9.24 10.20 -12.80
N ASN A 121 10.35 10.93 -12.82
CA ASN A 121 10.61 12.07 -11.92
C ASN A 121 10.56 11.73 -10.41
N ASN A 122 11.06 10.55 -10.03
CA ASN A 122 11.05 10.05 -8.65
C ASN A 122 9.65 9.96 -8.01
N ALA A 123 8.60 9.90 -8.84
CA ALA A 123 7.23 9.69 -8.39
C ALA A 123 7.07 8.32 -7.71
N THR A 124 6.31 8.30 -6.61
CA THR A 124 6.01 7.05 -5.90
C THR A 124 5.04 6.21 -6.72
N CYS A 125 5.42 4.98 -7.04
CA CYS A 125 4.53 4.01 -7.65
C CYS A 125 3.75 3.27 -6.56
N GLN A 126 2.45 3.06 -6.75
CA GLN A 126 1.62 2.25 -5.88
C GLN A 126 0.94 1.16 -6.68
N THR A 127 1.07 -0.09 -6.23
CA THR A 127 0.55 -1.27 -6.93
C THR A 127 -0.93 -1.54 -6.62
N GLY A 128 -1.61 -2.16 -7.57
CA GLY A 128 -3.01 -2.60 -7.44
C GLY A 128 -4.05 -1.53 -7.71
N PHE A 129 -3.67 -0.31 -8.10
CA PHE A 129 -4.63 0.77 -8.33
C PHE A 129 -5.05 0.88 -9.79
N THR A 130 -6.30 1.28 -10.02
CA THR A 130 -6.88 1.50 -11.37
C THR A 130 -6.98 0.21 -12.20
N GLU A 131 -7.59 0.29 -13.39
CA GLU A 131 -7.61 -0.82 -14.36
C GLU A 131 -6.20 -1.25 -14.85
N ARG A 132 -5.17 -0.45 -14.53
CA ARG A 132 -3.78 -0.70 -14.94
C ARG A 132 -2.93 -1.37 -13.87
N GLU A 133 -3.51 -1.69 -12.71
CA GLU A 133 -2.84 -2.35 -11.58
C GLU A 133 -1.66 -1.52 -10.99
N TYR A 134 -1.58 -0.23 -11.28
CA TYR A 134 -0.72 0.74 -10.59
C TYR A 134 -1.23 2.18 -10.73
N ARG A 135 -0.74 3.06 -9.84
CA ARG A 135 -0.80 4.52 -10.00
C ARG A 135 0.53 5.18 -9.62
N CYS A 136 0.81 6.33 -10.22
CA CYS A 136 1.94 7.18 -9.82
C CYS A 136 1.43 8.35 -8.99
N LEU A 137 2.05 8.59 -7.83
CA LEU A 137 1.80 9.79 -7.05
C LEU A 137 2.67 10.93 -7.58
N PHE A 138 2.02 12.01 -8.00
CA PHE A 138 2.67 13.18 -8.57
C PHE A 138 3.53 13.91 -7.53
N PRO A 139 4.83 14.12 -7.79
CA PRO A 139 5.58 15.18 -7.14
C PRO A 139 4.96 16.54 -7.50
N GLU A 140 5.19 17.56 -6.67
CA GLU A 140 4.75 18.92 -6.96
C GLU A 140 5.21 19.37 -8.35
N GLY A 141 4.28 19.90 -9.16
CA GLY A 141 4.58 20.40 -10.49
C GLY A 141 4.48 19.39 -11.64
N TYR A 142 4.09 18.14 -11.39
CA TYR A 142 3.92 17.13 -12.46
C TYR A 142 2.48 16.61 -12.59
N THR A 143 2.11 16.18 -13.79
CA THR A 143 0.81 15.60 -14.14
C THR A 143 0.94 14.50 -15.22
N GLY A 144 -0.20 13.87 -15.54
CA GLY A 144 -0.33 12.82 -16.56
C GLY A 144 0.05 11.42 -16.04
N LEU A 145 -0.38 10.36 -16.71
CA LEU A 145 -0.32 8.98 -16.16
C LEU A 145 0.99 8.58 -15.43
N ASN A 146 2.13 8.91 -16.02
CA ASN A 146 3.46 8.49 -15.53
C ASN A 146 4.29 9.66 -14.95
N CYS A 147 3.65 10.77 -14.59
CA CYS A 147 4.31 11.99 -14.11
C CYS A 147 5.31 12.59 -15.12
N ARG A 148 5.08 12.41 -16.43
CA ARG A 148 5.95 12.92 -17.51
C ARG A 148 5.59 14.30 -18.02
N LYS A 149 4.40 14.82 -17.70
CA LYS A 149 3.96 16.15 -18.14
C LYS A 149 4.18 17.14 -17.01
N ASP A 150 4.75 18.30 -17.30
CA ASP A 150 4.77 19.40 -16.33
C ASP A 150 3.34 19.92 -16.14
N ARG A 151 2.99 20.27 -14.91
CA ARG A 151 1.73 20.95 -14.59
C ARG A 151 1.87 22.37 -15.12
N GLU A 152 1.20 22.71 -16.21
CA GLU A 152 0.86 24.11 -16.45
C GLU A 152 0.12 24.58 -15.18
N LYS A 153 0.70 25.56 -14.47
CA LYS A 153 0.18 26.04 -13.17
C LYS A 153 -1.23 26.63 -13.34
N ILE A 154 -2.25 25.78 -13.28
CA ILE A 154 -3.61 26.20 -13.03
C ILE A 154 -3.79 26.12 -11.52
N LEU A 155 -3.81 27.27 -10.86
CA LEU A 155 -4.24 27.41 -9.48
C LEU A 155 -5.72 27.00 -9.39
N THR A 156 -5.99 25.73 -9.13
CA THR A 156 -7.31 25.29 -8.68
C THR A 156 -7.42 25.65 -7.20
N ILE A 157 -8.26 26.62 -6.88
CA ILE A 157 -8.74 26.86 -5.53
C ILE A 157 -9.70 25.71 -5.21
N CYS A 158 -9.39 24.89 -4.19
CA CYS A 158 -10.34 23.97 -3.58
C CYS A 158 -11.17 24.69 -2.53
#